data_AF-A0A328ETY9-F1
#
_entry.id   AF-A0A328ETY9-F1
#
_cell.length_a   1.000
_cell.length_b   1.000
_cell.length_c   1.000
_cell.angle_alpha   90.00
_cell.angle_beta   90.00
_cell.angle_gamma   90.00
#
_symmetry.space_group_name_H-M   'P 1'
#
loop_
_entity.id
_entity.type
_entity.pdbx_description
1 polymer ?
#
loop_
_entity_poly.entity_id
_entity_poly.type
_entity_poly.pdbx_seq_one_letter_code
_entity_poly.pdbx_strand_id
1 'polypeptide(L)' 'MLKILAEEGMSLDVVSGGELSVANNAGFPMDMVYLHGNNKSAEELRLALRLHVGRIVVDCLMK' A
#
# COMPACT_ATOMS: atom_id res chain seq x y z
N MET A 1 -6.02 -14.89 -1.03
CA MET A 1 -6.79 -13.67 -1.27
C MET A 1 -6.11 -12.77 -2.29
N LEU A 2 -4.90 -12.24 -2.01
CA LEU A 2 -4.20 -11.32 -2.93
C LEU A 2 -4.08 -11.80 -4.38
N LYS A 3 -3.75 -13.09 -4.57
CA LYS A 3 -3.70 -13.70 -5.90
C LYS A 3 -5.04 -13.60 -6.65
N ILE A 4 -6.15 -13.90 -5.98
CA ILE A 4 -7.49 -13.82 -6.56
C ILE A 4 -7.82 -12.36 -6.91
N LEU A 5 -7.54 -11.41 -6.00
CA LEU A 5 -7.76 -9.99 -6.28
C LEU A 5 -6.98 -9.51 -7.51
N ALA A 6 -5.72 -9.94 -7.66
CA ALA A 6 -4.90 -9.60 -8.82
C ALA A 6 -5.43 -10.25 -10.11
N GLU A 7 -5.87 -11.51 -10.05
CA GLU A 7 -6.48 -12.23 -11.18
C GLU A 7 -7.80 -11.58 -11.64
N GLU A 8 -8.60 -11.06 -10.70
CA GLU A 8 -9.84 -10.33 -10.97
C GLU A 8 -9.60 -8.84 -11.33
N GLY A 9 -8.34 -8.39 -11.39
CA GLY A 9 -7.99 -6.99 -11.71
C GLY A 9 -8.45 -5.98 -10.66
N MET A 10 -8.66 -6.41 -9.41
CA MET A 10 -9.07 -5.55 -8.31
C MET A 10 -7.86 -4.84 -7.68
N SER A 11 -8.08 -3.62 -7.21
CA SER A 11 -7.11 -2.88 -6.39
C SER A 11 -7.08 -3.38 -4.95
N LEU A 12 -6.03 -3.02 -4.22
CA LEU A 12 -5.84 -3.40 -2.82
C LEU A 12 -5.64 -2.17 -1.93
N ASP A 13 -6.45 -2.06 -0.89
CA ASP A 13 -6.26 -1.09 0.17
C ASP A 13 -5.43 -1.70 1.30
N VAL A 14 -4.42 -0.97 1.76
CA VAL A 14 -3.56 -1.33 2.88
C VAL A 14 -3.44 -0.17 3.85
N VAL A 15 -3.28 -0.44 5.15
CA VAL A 15 -3.24 0.57 6.20
C VAL A 15 -1.91 0.65 6.95
N SER A 16 -0.96 -0.24 6.64
CA SER A 16 0.35 -0.29 7.33
C SER A 16 1.51 -0.75 6.44
N GLY A 17 2.74 -0.47 6.89
CA GLY A 17 3.96 -0.98 6.27
C GLY A 17 4.10 -2.52 6.27
N GLY A 18 3.49 -3.19 7.26
CA GLY A 18 3.44 -4.65 7.32
C GLY A 18 2.61 -5.22 6.17
N GLU A 19 1.44 -4.65 5.92
CA GLU A 19 0.56 -5.06 4.82
C GLU A 19 1.18 -4.75 3.45
N LEU A 20 1.86 -3.60 3.30
CA LEU A 20 2.65 -3.30 2.10
C LEU A 20 3.71 -4.39 1.84
N SER A 21 4.40 -4.83 2.88
CA SER A 21 5.43 -5.86 2.75
C SER A 21 4.83 -7.22 2.36
N VAL A 22 3.66 -7.57 2.93
CA VAL A 22 2.92 -8.78 2.55
C VAL A 22 2.47 -8.71 1.09
N ALA A 23 1.92 -7.57 0.64
CA ALA A 23 1.49 -7.38 -0.73
C ALA A 23 2.65 -7.53 -1.73
N ASN A 24 3.77 -6.85 -1.46
CA ASN A 24 4.97 -6.94 -2.29
C ASN A 24 5.55 -8.36 -2.32
N ASN A 25 5.67 -9.02 -1.16
CA ASN A 25 6.18 -10.39 -1.09
C ASN A 25 5.28 -11.41 -1.78
N ALA A 26 3.97 -11.14 -1.85
CA ALA A 26 3.00 -11.93 -2.59
C ALA A 26 3.04 -11.66 -4.11
N GLY A 27 3.88 -10.74 -4.58
CA GLY A 27 3.96 -10.36 -5.99
C GLY A 27 2.74 -9.58 -6.49
N PHE A 28 2.02 -8.91 -5.60
CA PHE A 28 0.88 -8.09 -5.99
C PHE A 28 1.35 -6.85 -6.77
N PRO A 29 0.65 -6.43 -7.84
CA PRO A 29 0.99 -5.22 -8.59
C PRO A 29 0.88 -3.98 -7.70
N MET A 30 2.02 -3.44 -7.26
CA MET A 30 2.07 -2.36 -6.26
C MET A 30 1.49 -1.02 -6.78
N ASP A 31 1.45 -0.83 -8.09
CA ASP A 31 0.77 0.28 -8.76
C ASP A 31 -0.77 0.24 -8.59
N MET A 32 -1.32 -0.92 -8.22
CA MET A 32 -2.73 -1.11 -7.88
C MET A 32 -3.01 -1.02 -6.36
N VAL A 33 -2.00 -0.65 -5.56
CA VAL A 33 -2.13 -0.55 -4.09
C VAL A 33 -2.41 0.89 -3.66
N TYR A 34 -3.29 1.02 -2.67
CA TYR A 34 -3.65 2.27 -2.00
C TYR A 34 -3.20 2.21 -0.55
N LEU A 35 -2.24 3.06 -0.17
CA LEU A 35 -1.85 3.20 1.24
C LEU A 35 -2.77 4.19 1.96
N HIS A 36 -3.62 3.66 2.83
CA HIS A 36 -4.46 4.37 3.79
C HIS A 36 -3.82 4.46 5.19
N GLY A 37 -4.42 5.24 6.09
CA GLY A 37 -4.02 5.31 7.50
C GLY A 37 -3.90 6.73 8.05
N ASN A 38 -4.47 6.99 9.22
CA ASN A 38 -4.48 8.32 9.85
C ASN A 38 -3.16 8.72 10.52
N ASN A 39 -2.20 7.79 10.66
CA ASN A 39 -0.93 8.03 11.35
C ASN A 39 0.25 7.35 10.62
N LYS A 40 0.40 7.62 9.31
CA LYS A 40 1.49 7.06 8.50
C LYS A 40 2.84 7.59 8.98
N SER A 41 3.73 6.71 9.39
CA SER A 41 5.10 7.07 9.74
C SER A 41 5.92 7.46 8.49
N ALA A 42 6.99 8.23 8.69
CA ALA A 42 7.92 8.56 7.62
C ALA A 42 8.55 7.30 6.99
N GLU A 43 8.73 6.23 7.76
CA GLU A 43 9.27 4.96 7.28
C GLU A 43 8.29 4.21 6.38
N GLU A 44 6.99 4.21 6.72
CA GLU A 44 5.95 3.64 5.86
C GLU A 44 5.81 4.40 4.55
N LEU A 45 5.89 5.73 4.59
CA LEU A 45 5.86 6.55 3.37
C LEU A 45 7.08 6.27 2.49
N ARG A 46 8.29 6.17 3.07
CA ARG A 46 9.49 5.79 2.31
C ARG A 46 9.38 4.39 1.73
N LEU A 47 8.80 3.44 2.47
CA LEU A 47 8.56 2.10 1.98
C LEU A 47 7.59 2.11 0.79
N ALA A 48 6.48 2.83 0.90
CA ALA A 48 5.50 2.96 -0.18
C ALA A 48 6.12 3.54 -1.46
N LEU A 49 6.95 4.59 -1.33
CA LEU A 49 7.67 5.17 -2.47
C LEU A 49 8.65 4.18 -3.10
N ARG A 50 9.43 3.46 -2.28
CA ARG A 50 10.41 2.47 -2.76
C ARG A 50 9.74 1.27 -3.46
N LEU A 51 8.56 0.87 -3.01
CA LEU A 51 7.77 -0.21 -3.61
C LEU A 51 6.91 0.25 -4.78
N HIS A 52 7.00 1.53 -5.19
CA HIS A 52 6.19 2.11 -6.26
C HIS A 52 4.67 1.93 -6.04
N VAL A 53 4.21 2.16 -4.80
CA VAL A 53 2.78 2.16 -4.48
C VAL A 53 2.05 3.19 -5.34
N GLY A 54 0.96 2.78 -5.97
CA GLY A 54 0.24 3.61 -6.93
C GLY A 54 -0.37 4.87 -6.31
N ARG A 55 -0.96 4.76 -5.12
CA ARG A 55 -1.64 5.89 -4.45
C ARG A 55 -1.41 5.88 -2.95
N ILE A 56 -1.18 7.07 -2.38
CA ILE A 56 -1.12 7.30 -0.94
C ILE A 56 -2.24 8.26 -0.59
N VAL A 57 -3.17 7.84 0.26
CA VAL A 57 -4.29 8.66 0.71
C VAL A 57 -3.84 9.52 1.89
N VAL A 58 -4.06 10.84 1.83
CA VAL A 58 -3.66 11.75 2.90
C VAL A 58 -4.86 12.01 3.80
N ASP A 59 -4.81 11.47 5.02
CA ASP A 59 -5.90 11.56 5.99
C ASP A 59 -5.77 12.81 6.90
N CYS A 60 -4.55 13.23 7.25
CA CYS A 60 -4.29 14.32 8.18
C CYS A 60 -3.03 15.10 7.79
N LEU A 61 -3.01 16.41 8.12
CA LEU A 61 -1.79 17.22 8.09
C LEU A 61 -1.06 17.06 9.42
N MET A 62 0.12 16.46 9.41
CA MET A 62 1.00 16.44 10.59
C MET A 62 1.69 17.81 10.70
N LYS A 63 1.67 18.39 11.90
CA LYS A 63 2.35 19.65 12.24
C LYS A 63 3.73 19.37 12.81
#